data_AF-A0A2V9AJI8-F1
#
_entry.id   AF-A0A2V9AJI8-F1
#
_cell.length_a   1.000
_cell.length_b   1.000
_cell.length_c   1.000
_cell.angle_alpha   90.00
_cell.angle_beta   90.00
_cell.angle_gamma   90.00
#
_symmetry.space_group_name_H-M   'P 1'
#
loop_
_entity.id
_entity.type
_entity.pdbx_description
1 polymer ?
#
loop_
_entity_poly.entity_id
_entity_poly.type
_entity_poly.pdbx_seq_one_letter_code
_entity_poly.pdbx_strand_id
1 'polypeptide(L)' 'MVIADWELPDISGPELCRIVRDKFAAAYTFLVLFTSNSDKKSIAEGLAAGAAVLAAAESWS' A
#
# COMPACT_ATOMS: atom_id res chain seq x y z
N MET A 1 2.89 12.59 -2.60
CA MET A 1 2.83 11.54 -1.56
C MET A 1 1.39 11.05 -1.49
N VAL A 2 1.19 9.74 -1.54
CA VAL A 2 -0.12 9.07 -1.51
C VAL A 2 -0.14 8.19 -0.26
N ILE A 3 -1.17 8.33 0.55
CA ILE A 3 -1.43 7.49 1.72
C ILE A 3 -2.82 6.90 1.52
N ALA A 4 -2.91 5.57 1.55
CA ALA A 4 -4.16 4.86 1.35
C ALA A 4 -4.25 3.65 2.27
N ASP A 5 -5.47 3.24 2.59
CA ASP A 5 -5.73 1.96 3.23
C ASP A 5 -5.58 0.81 2.21
N TRP A 6 -5.34 -0.38 2.71
CA TRP A 6 -5.28 -1.62 1.95
C TRP A 6 -6.65 -1.99 1.38
N GLU A 7 -7.70 -1.81 2.17
CA GLU A 7 -9.09 -2.07 1.78
C GLU A 7 -9.78 -0.74 1.44
N LEU A 8 -9.89 -0.45 0.14
CA LEU A 8 -10.75 0.63 -0.36
C LEU A 8 -12.01 -0.02 -0.96
N PRO A 9 -13.16 0.68 -0.98
CA PRO A 9 -14.44 0.10 -1.40
C PRO A 9 -14.46 -0.41 -2.85
N ASP A 10 -13.70 0.23 -3.76
CA ASP A 10 -13.77 -0.06 -5.20
C ASP A 10 -12.50 -0.70 -5.79
N ILE A 11 -11.34 -0.51 -5.14
CA ILE A 11 -10.03 -0.97 -5.63
C ILE A 11 -9.16 -1.40 -4.46
N SER A 12 -8.27 -2.38 -4.64
CA SER A 12 -7.33 -2.74 -3.58
C SER A 12 -6.16 -1.73 -3.48
N GLY A 13 -5.58 -1.60 -2.28
CA GLY A 13 -4.37 -0.80 -2.07
C GLY A 13 -3.22 -1.14 -3.05
N PRO A 14 -2.91 -2.43 -3.29
CA PRO A 14 -1.92 -2.83 -4.30
C PRO A 14 -2.29 -2.44 -5.74
N GLU A 15 -3.58 -2.49 -6.11
CA GLU A 15 -4.02 -2.01 -7.44
C GLU A 15 -3.86 -0.50 -7.58
N LEU A 16 -4.21 0.27 -6.54
CA LEU A 16 -3.95 1.71 -6.51
C LEU A 16 -2.46 2.00 -6.70
N CYS A 17 -1.58 1.24 -6.04
CA CYS A 17 -0.14 1.40 -6.19
C CYS A 17 0.33 1.17 -7.63
N ARG A 18 -0.19 0.13 -8.30
CA ARG A 18 0.10 -0.13 -9.71
C ARG A 18 -0.35 1.01 -10.61
N ILE A 19 -1.58 1.51 -10.43
CA ILE A 19 -2.13 2.62 -11.22
C ILE A 19 -1.31 3.90 -11.05
N VAL A 20 -0.93 4.21 -9.81
CA VAL A 20 -0.13 5.41 -9.51
C VAL A 20 1.28 5.28 -10.08
N ARG A 21 1.92 4.11 -9.98
CA ARG A 21 3.23 3.87 -10.56
C ARG A 21 3.23 3.98 -12.09
N ASP A 22 2.17 3.49 -12.74
CA ASP A 22 2.02 3.57 -14.19
C ASP A 22 1.75 5.01 -14.66
N LYS A 23 0.80 5.71 -14.04
CA LYS A 23 0.41 7.07 -14.44
C LYS A 23 1.44 8.15 -14.09
N PHE A 24 2.21 7.96 -13.01
CA PHE A 24 3.14 8.96 -12.48
C PHE A 24 4.59 8.48 -12.48
N ALA A 25 4.97 7.60 -13.42
CA ALA A 25 6.29 6.99 -13.50
C ALA A 25 7.47 7.99 -13.52
N ALA A 26 7.26 9.18 -14.09
CA ALA A 26 8.27 10.25 -14.15
C ALA A 26 8.37 11.10 -12.87
N ALA A 27 7.41 10.98 -11.94
CA ALA A 27 7.38 11.72 -10.70
C ALA A 27 7.79 10.82 -9.52
N TYR A 28 8.61 11.35 -8.61
CA TYR A 28 8.93 10.67 -7.35
C TYR A 28 7.67 10.57 -6.46
N THR A 29 6.91 9.50 -6.66
CA THR A 29 5.67 9.26 -5.93
C THR A 29 5.91 8.30 -4.78
N PHE A 30 5.87 8.84 -3.56
CA PHE A 30 5.89 8.05 -2.34
C PHE A 30 4.48 7.50 -2.06
N LEU A 31 4.36 6.19 -1.93
CA LEU A 31 3.11 5.45 -1.67
C LEU A 31 3.24 4.74 -0.33
N VAL A 32 2.36 5.07 0.63
CA VAL A 32 2.26 4.38 1.91
C VAL A 32 0.91 3.67 1.97
N LEU A 33 0.95 2.35 2.15
CA LEU A 33 -0.25 1.56 2.42
C LEU A 33 -0.33 1.26 3.91
N PHE A 34 -1.43 1.68 4.54
CA PHE A 34 -1.78 1.27 5.89
C PHE A 34 -2.63 0.00 5.83
N THR A 35 -2.31 -0.98 6.67
CA THR A 35 -3.10 -2.19 6.81
C THR A 35 -3.13 -2.64 8.26
N SER A 36 -4.28 -3.15 8.72
CA SER A 36 -4.39 -3.87 9.99
C SER A 36 -3.98 -5.34 9.86
N ASN A 37 -3.80 -5.83 8.63
CA ASN A 37 -3.38 -7.19 8.35
C ASN A 37 -1.84 -7.31 8.36
N SER A 38 -1.31 -8.04 9.35
CA SER A 38 0.11 -8.31 9.50
C SER A 38 0.59 -9.58 8.77
N ASP A 39 -0.25 -10.19 7.93
CA ASP A 39 0.14 -11.35 7.12
C ASP A 39 1.29 -11.00 6.18
N LYS A 40 2.33 -11.86 6.20
CA LYS A 40 3.53 -11.73 5.40
C LYS A 40 3.22 -11.69 3.90
N LYS A 41 2.17 -12.40 3.47
CA LYS A 41 1.74 -12.40 2.07
C LYS A 41 1.26 -11.00 1.64
N SER A 42 0.40 -10.38 2.42
CA SER A 42 -0.09 -9.02 2.18
C SER A 42 1.07 -8.01 2.17
N ILE A 43 1.99 -8.11 3.12
CA ILE A 43 3.17 -7.23 3.14
C ILE A 43 4.03 -7.41 1.88
N ALA A 44 4.28 -8.65 1.45
CA ALA A 44 5.05 -8.94 0.25
C ALA A 44 4.37 -8.41 -1.02
N GLU A 45 3.05 -8.54 -1.13
CA GLU A 45 2.27 -8.03 -2.26
C GLU A 45 2.32 -6.50 -2.37
N GLY A 46 2.21 -5.78 -1.26
CA GLY A 46 2.29 -4.32 -1.26
C GLY A 46 3.68 -3.80 -1.62
N LEU A 47 4.73 -4.44 -1.10
CA LEU A 47 6.12 -4.14 -1.49
C LEU A 47 6.36 -4.41 -2.98
N ALA A 48 5.86 -5.53 -3.50
CA ALA A 48 5.96 -5.87 -4.93
C ALA A 48 5.21 -4.88 -5.83
N ALA A 49 4.12 -4.27 -5.34
CA ALA A 49 3.40 -3.21 -6.03
C ALA A 49 4.11 -1.84 -5.97
N GLY A 50 5.25 -1.75 -5.29
CA GLY A 50 6.05 -0.53 -5.16
C GLY A 50 5.57 0.41 -4.05
N ALA A 51 4.83 -0.11 -3.07
CA ALA A 51 4.40 0.62 -1.88
C ALA A 51 5.36 0.41 -0.71
N ALA A 52 5.50 1.42 0.15
CA ALA A 52 5.99 1.22 1.50
C ALA A 52 4.80 0.79 2.38
N VAL A 53 4.78 -0.46 2.81
CA VAL A 53 3.68 -1.01 3.62
C VAL A 53 3.93 -0.75 5.10
N LEU A 54 2.96 -0.19 5.80
CA LEU A 54 2.93 -0.09 7.26
C LEU A 54 1.80 -1.00 7.78
N ALA A 55 2.17 -2.14 8.36
CA ALA A 55 1.23 -2.98 9.08
C ALA A 55 1.13 -2.50 10.53
N ALA A 56 -0.07 -2.11 10.96
CA ALA A 56 -0.35 -1.85 12.37
C ALA A 56 -0.48 -3.19 13.09
N ALA A 57 0.64 -3.83 13.38
CA ALA A 57 0.68 -4.92 14.34
C ALA A 57 0.44 -4.31 15.73
N GLU A 58 -0.73 -4.59 16.30
CA GLU A 58 -1.04 -4.63 17.74
C GLU A 58 -0.03 -3.88 18.64
N SER A 59 -0.14 -2.55 18.71
CA SER A 59 0.60 -1.76 19.70
C SER A 59 -0.25 -0.64 20.28
N TRP A 60 -1.52 -0.95 20.57
CA TRP A 60 -2.35 -0.24 21.54
C TRP A 60 -3.23 -1.29 22.23
N SER A 61 -2.62 -2.06 23.15
CA SER A 61 -3.33 -2.65 24.28
C SER A 61 -2.62 -2.27 25.57
#